data_AF-A0A9N9NNJ5-F1
#
_entry.id   AF-A0A9N9NNJ5-F1
#
_cell.length_a   1.000
_cell.length_b   1.000
_cell.length_c   1.000
_cell.angle_alpha   90.00
_cell.angle_beta   90.00
_cell.angle_gamma   90.00
#
_symmetry.space_group_name_H-M   'P 1'
#
loop_
_entity.id
_entity.type
_entity.pdbx_description
1 polymer ?
#
loop_
_entity_poly.entity_id
_entity_poly.type
_entity_poly.pdbx_seq_one_letter_code
_entity_poly.pdbx_strand_id
1 'polypeptide(L)'
;DTYFGLCFGGCGIGKTELVTQFCMKMIKEYKNVLVLDLNNAFHSFDQNLCKDDQWLGLSLATVYFGRRKLELSEFIKTILCNHGEESLKAFDNVSEVLTLIVNHYRKWKSIEGTLCVVVWKDDYQTEMEQLSNPRLNVIKKLGNYNHSSFGTSIAAEQDVVLVPILSGTFGGDVKKTIIGSRHSAKVLSTPPLSFDASIRVLGISKEVLEQSSFKLRILISDIGGVARLLMDLRRMNDFTKPLEERDVDNLGSQMVNRVSECYSIVTPQGQQNLTTFPKSALKELIRCIITGTSIYDGTQLPETEVTYTDLDRYGIFHYRPLSNDQFVITMPYILLWKLNNEVALLPCDLLTFPCRRWTWQDFERLEAYLETLRAGRGTTIKEQFPHAYANANVLKWKIEPWEQMLVEQEAVQCVPRTGTVDWTGIHSQMYGHNLYILSPVVFLCHTGNPAIDSHSSRRSGSKYIGLLKQTKHSAPKTKGKIFSSEVIRWYNNAMEKFNNARIFESIGFILFTNRDISKIEREKALAACPNLIIICRDNLENYMSHTFLYRGF
;
A
#
# COMPACT_ATOMS: atom_id res chain seq x y z
N ASP A 1 30.98 -1.57 -18.86
CA ASP A 1 31.32 -2.18 -17.56
C ASP A 1 30.20 -2.13 -16.51
N THR A 2 28.95 -1.81 -16.87
CA THR A 2 27.81 -1.87 -15.94
C THR A 2 26.82 -2.93 -16.41
N TYR A 3 26.89 -4.11 -15.81
CA TYR A 3 25.99 -5.22 -16.10
C TYR A 3 24.75 -5.12 -15.22
N PHE A 4 23.59 -4.96 -15.85
CA PHE A 4 22.30 -4.84 -15.18
C PHE A 4 21.67 -6.22 -15.01
N GLY A 5 21.69 -6.75 -13.79
CA GLY A 5 20.76 -7.78 -13.35
C GLY A 5 19.59 -7.10 -12.67
N LEU A 6 18.38 -7.26 -13.20
CA LEU A 6 17.20 -6.59 -12.66
C LEU A 6 16.34 -7.61 -11.91
N CYS A 7 16.54 -7.68 -10.58
CA CYS A 7 15.75 -8.53 -9.69
C CYS A 7 14.41 -7.87 -9.39
N PHE A 8 13.33 -8.36 -10.01
CA PHE A 8 11.97 -7.98 -9.65
C PHE A 8 11.44 -8.85 -8.52
N GLY A 9 11.58 -8.37 -7.28
CA GLY A 9 10.79 -8.86 -6.15
C GLY A 9 9.38 -8.29 -6.25
N GLY A 10 8.48 -8.92 -7.02
CA GLY A 10 7.06 -8.60 -6.91
C GLY A 10 6.52 -9.28 -5.66
N CYS A 11 5.94 -8.55 -4.71
CA CYS A 11 5.27 -9.11 -3.52
C CYS A 11 3.77 -9.39 -3.80
N GLY A 12 3.17 -10.44 -3.21
CA GLY A 12 1.74 -10.82 -3.37
C GLY A 12 1.35 -11.73 -4.57
N ILE A 13 0.18 -12.37 -4.56
CA ILE A 13 -0.32 -13.19 -5.71
C ILE A 13 -0.72 -12.24 -6.87
N GLY A 14 -0.61 -12.69 -8.13
CA GLY A 14 -0.73 -11.82 -9.33
C GLY A 14 0.62 -11.47 -9.98
N LYS A 15 1.73 -11.84 -9.32
CA LYS A 15 3.10 -11.83 -9.84
C LYS A 15 3.22 -12.53 -11.18
N THR A 16 2.71 -13.76 -11.31
CA THR A 16 2.75 -14.53 -12.56
C THR A 16 2.16 -13.76 -13.73
N GLU A 17 0.98 -13.15 -13.54
CA GLU A 17 0.32 -12.38 -14.59
C GLU A 17 1.08 -11.08 -14.87
N LEU A 18 1.55 -10.36 -13.85
CA LEU A 18 2.36 -9.14 -14.04
C LEU A 18 3.69 -9.41 -14.74
N VAL A 19 4.39 -10.48 -14.35
CA VAL A 19 5.61 -10.95 -15.01
C VAL A 19 5.30 -11.42 -16.43
N THR A 20 4.16 -12.10 -16.64
CA THR A 20 3.71 -12.48 -17.98
C THR A 20 3.43 -11.25 -18.84
N GLN A 21 2.74 -10.24 -18.32
CA GLN A 21 2.46 -8.97 -19.01
C GLN A 21 3.75 -8.19 -19.27
N PHE A 22 4.70 -8.16 -18.33
CA PHE A 22 6.02 -7.58 -18.52
C PHE A 22 6.78 -8.30 -19.64
N CYS A 23 6.82 -9.63 -19.61
CA CYS A 23 7.43 -10.45 -20.66
C CYS A 23 6.75 -10.24 -22.00
N MET A 24 5.41 -10.21 -22.07
CA MET A 24 4.65 -9.92 -23.29
C MET A 24 4.96 -8.53 -23.83
N LYS A 25 5.06 -7.52 -22.96
CA LYS A 25 5.46 -6.17 -23.33
C LYS A 25 6.89 -6.14 -23.84
N MET A 26 7.82 -6.82 -23.17
CA MET A 26 9.19 -6.96 -23.64
C MET A 26 9.26 -7.66 -25.00
N ILE A 27 8.51 -8.74 -25.23
CA ILE A 27 8.43 -9.42 -26.53
C ILE A 27 7.86 -8.49 -27.61
N LYS A 28 6.91 -7.63 -27.25
CA LYS A 28 6.28 -6.66 -28.17
C LYS A 28 7.22 -5.49 -28.51
N GLU A 29 7.98 -4.99 -27.54
CA GLU A 29 8.87 -3.84 -27.68
C GLU A 29 10.28 -4.22 -28.15
N TYR A 30 10.77 -5.39 -27.71
CA TYR A 30 12.08 -5.96 -28.02
C TYR A 30 11.87 -7.27 -28.80
N LYS A 31 12.45 -7.34 -30.00
CA LYS A 31 12.24 -8.47 -30.92
C LYS A 31 12.85 -9.80 -30.45
N ASN A 32 13.81 -9.76 -29.53
CA ASN A 32 14.65 -10.91 -29.15
C ASN A 32 14.56 -11.20 -27.65
N VAL A 33 13.54 -11.94 -27.22
CA VAL A 33 13.35 -12.31 -25.80
C VAL A 33 13.19 -13.82 -25.65
N LEU A 34 14.03 -14.42 -24.82
CA LEU A 34 13.95 -15.81 -24.36
C LEU A 34 13.48 -15.84 -22.90
N VAL A 35 12.39 -16.53 -22.60
CA VAL A 35 11.83 -16.65 -21.24
C VAL A 35 11.98 -18.08 -20.73
N LEU A 36 12.69 -18.24 -19.61
CA LEU A 36 12.90 -19.50 -18.88
C LEU A 36 12.16 -19.42 -17.54
N ASP A 37 10.97 -20.03 -17.46
CA ASP A 37 10.13 -20.12 -16.26
C ASP A 37 10.45 -21.38 -15.42
N LEU A 38 11.28 -21.20 -14.39
CA LEU A 38 11.74 -22.26 -13.49
C LEU A 38 10.62 -22.93 -12.69
N ASN A 39 9.44 -22.30 -12.57
CA ASN A 39 8.30 -22.94 -11.90
C ASN A 39 7.71 -24.10 -12.70
N ASN A 40 7.97 -24.13 -14.01
CA ASN A 40 7.51 -25.18 -14.91
C ASN A 40 8.59 -26.24 -15.19
N ALA A 41 9.63 -26.34 -14.34
CA ALA A 41 10.64 -27.39 -14.46
C ALA A 41 10.01 -28.76 -14.18
N PHE A 42 10.20 -29.72 -15.09
CA PHE A 42 9.58 -31.05 -15.02
C PHE A 42 10.29 -32.01 -14.06
N HIS A 43 11.48 -31.64 -13.59
CA HIS A 43 12.31 -32.46 -12.72
C HIS A 43 12.80 -31.64 -11.52
N SER A 44 12.45 -32.09 -10.32
CA SER A 44 13.09 -31.66 -9.07
C SER A 44 14.32 -32.53 -8.86
N PHE A 45 15.48 -32.07 -9.33
CA PHE A 45 16.74 -32.77 -9.12
C PHE A 45 17.13 -32.71 -7.64
N ASP A 46 17.62 -33.82 -7.08
CA ASP A 46 18.15 -33.82 -5.71
C ASP A 46 19.44 -32.98 -5.67
N GLN A 47 19.37 -31.89 -4.92
CA GLN A 47 20.43 -30.90 -4.80
C GLN A 47 21.67 -31.47 -4.09
N ASN A 48 21.50 -32.52 -3.28
CA ASN A 48 22.60 -33.16 -2.55
C ASN A 48 23.51 -33.99 -3.46
N LEU A 49 23.04 -34.35 -4.65
CA LEU A 49 23.76 -35.17 -5.62
C LEU A 49 24.55 -34.32 -6.65
N CYS A 50 24.40 -32.99 -6.63
CA CYS A 50 25.05 -32.07 -7.56
C CYS A 50 26.34 -31.44 -6.98
N LYS A 51 27.35 -31.21 -7.82
CA LYS A 51 28.47 -30.31 -7.53
C LYS A 51 28.06 -28.85 -7.84
N ASP A 52 28.56 -27.89 -7.05
CA ASP A 52 28.35 -26.44 -7.22
C ASP A 52 26.89 -26.00 -7.52
N ASP A 53 26.61 -25.51 -8.73
CA ASP A 53 25.30 -24.99 -9.16
C ASP A 53 24.64 -25.76 -10.32
N GLN A 54 25.12 -26.98 -10.58
CA GLN A 54 24.64 -27.87 -11.64
C GLN A 54 23.12 -28.09 -11.65
N TRP A 55 22.49 -28.24 -10.48
CA TRP A 55 21.04 -28.44 -10.38
C TRP A 55 20.25 -27.30 -11.05
N LEU A 56 20.72 -26.05 -10.94
CA LEU A 56 20.04 -24.90 -11.52
C LEU A 56 20.17 -24.92 -13.04
N GLY A 57 21.35 -25.28 -13.55
CA GLY A 57 21.58 -25.52 -14.98
C GLY A 57 20.61 -26.57 -15.51
N LEU A 58 20.51 -27.72 -14.84
CA LEU A 58 19.58 -28.79 -15.23
C LEU A 58 18.12 -28.34 -15.19
N SER A 59 17.70 -27.60 -14.15
CA SER A 59 16.34 -27.03 -14.10
C SER A 59 16.07 -26.11 -15.30
N LEU A 60 17.00 -25.22 -15.66
CA LEU A 60 16.86 -24.34 -16.84
C LEU A 60 16.72 -25.13 -18.14
N ALA A 61 17.50 -26.21 -18.30
CA ALA A 61 17.45 -27.08 -19.47
C ALA A 61 16.06 -27.72 -19.64
N THR A 62 15.44 -28.18 -18.55
CA THR A 62 14.11 -28.83 -18.61
C THR A 62 12.99 -27.86 -19.02
N VAL A 63 13.07 -26.60 -18.58
CA VAL A 63 12.07 -25.58 -18.91
C VAL A 63 12.16 -25.16 -20.36
N TYR A 64 13.37 -24.95 -20.87
CA TYR A 64 13.60 -24.64 -22.29
C TYR A 64 12.99 -25.71 -23.21
N PHE A 65 13.03 -26.98 -22.77
CA PHE A 65 12.49 -28.13 -23.50
C PHE A 65 10.94 -28.20 -23.52
N GLY A 66 10.24 -27.59 -22.55
CA GLY A 66 8.88 -27.96 -22.17
C GLY A 66 7.68 -27.14 -22.68
N ARG A 67 7.81 -26.28 -23.70
CA ARG A 67 6.64 -25.58 -24.30
C ARG A 67 6.61 -25.75 -25.83
N ARG A 68 6.05 -26.88 -26.29
CA ARG A 68 5.63 -27.18 -27.67
C ARG A 68 6.66 -26.88 -28.78
N LYS A 69 7.56 -27.83 -29.08
CA LYS A 69 7.96 -28.26 -30.46
C LYS A 69 9.07 -29.33 -30.40
N LEU A 70 8.99 -30.27 -31.34
CA LEU A 70 9.65 -31.58 -31.41
C LEU A 70 11.15 -31.60 -31.79
N GLU A 71 11.83 -30.46 -31.97
CA GLU A 71 13.14 -30.42 -32.65
C GLU A 71 14.36 -30.23 -31.73
N LEU A 72 14.18 -30.28 -30.40
CA LEU A 72 15.30 -30.41 -29.43
C LEU A 72 15.26 -31.75 -28.67
N SER A 73 14.56 -32.73 -29.25
CA SER A 73 14.12 -33.97 -28.60
C SER A 73 15.18 -35.06 -28.46
N GLU A 74 16.35 -34.93 -29.08
CA GLU A 74 17.44 -35.90 -28.87
C GLU A 74 18.45 -35.38 -27.87
N PHE A 75 19.30 -34.38 -28.15
CA PHE A 75 20.47 -34.06 -27.30
C PHE A 75 20.24 -33.93 -25.78
N ILE A 76 19.33 -33.05 -25.31
CA ILE A 76 19.07 -32.88 -23.86
C ILE A 76 18.30 -34.09 -23.31
N LYS A 77 17.49 -34.75 -24.13
CA LYS A 77 16.77 -35.98 -23.78
C LYS A 77 17.72 -37.18 -23.71
N THR A 78 18.77 -37.24 -24.53
CA THR A 78 19.88 -38.17 -24.46
C THR A 78 20.67 -37.92 -23.18
N ILE A 79 20.98 -36.66 -22.86
CA ILE A 79 21.69 -36.30 -21.62
C ILE A 79 20.85 -36.65 -20.37
N LEU A 80 19.56 -36.31 -20.34
CA LEU A 80 18.69 -36.51 -19.17
C LEU A 80 18.11 -37.94 -19.08
N CYS A 81 17.71 -38.57 -20.19
CA CYS A 81 17.10 -39.90 -20.20
C CYS A 81 18.12 -41.05 -20.34
N ASN A 82 19.29 -40.87 -20.96
CA ASN A 82 20.26 -41.97 -21.07
C ASN A 82 21.19 -42.09 -19.86
N HIS A 83 21.33 -41.04 -19.04
CA HIS A 83 22.31 -41.02 -17.95
C HIS A 83 21.70 -41.05 -16.54
N GLY A 84 20.39 -40.90 -16.35
CA GLY A 84 19.78 -40.98 -15.00
C GLY A 84 20.50 -40.07 -13.99
N GLU A 85 20.87 -40.60 -12.82
CA GLU A 85 21.68 -39.87 -11.82
C GLU A 85 23.07 -39.41 -12.33
N GLU A 86 23.62 -40.01 -13.40
CA GLU A 86 24.87 -39.54 -14.01
C GLU A 86 24.72 -38.30 -14.89
N SER A 87 23.50 -37.90 -15.27
CA SER A 87 23.25 -36.64 -15.96
C SER A 87 23.63 -35.41 -15.11
N LEU A 88 23.74 -35.61 -13.78
CA LEU A 88 24.27 -34.63 -12.82
C LEU A 88 25.75 -34.28 -13.07
N LYS A 89 26.48 -35.08 -13.87
CA LYS A 89 27.88 -34.85 -14.26
C LYS A 89 28.04 -34.18 -15.64
N ALA A 90 26.94 -33.94 -16.38
CA ALA A 90 27.01 -33.53 -17.79
C ALA A 90 27.42 -32.07 -18.01
N PHE A 91 27.32 -31.23 -16.97
CA PHE A 91 27.70 -29.82 -17.01
C PHE A 91 28.48 -29.47 -15.75
N ASP A 92 29.46 -28.57 -15.85
CA ASP A 92 30.24 -28.15 -14.69
C ASP A 92 29.49 -27.10 -13.86
N ASN A 93 28.70 -26.23 -14.51
CA ASN A 93 27.98 -25.14 -13.83
C ASN A 93 26.80 -24.58 -14.67
N VAL A 94 26.02 -23.67 -14.07
CA VAL A 94 24.87 -23.00 -14.69
C VAL A 94 25.23 -22.20 -15.94
N SER A 95 26.44 -21.65 -16.02
CA SER A 95 26.85 -20.77 -17.11
C SER A 95 27.02 -21.55 -18.42
N GLU A 96 27.58 -22.75 -18.33
CA GLU A 96 27.72 -23.66 -19.48
C GLU A 96 26.37 -24.00 -20.12
N VAL A 97 25.38 -24.31 -19.28
CA VAL A 97 24.02 -24.61 -19.75
C VAL A 97 23.37 -23.39 -20.40
N LEU A 98 23.51 -22.20 -19.80
CA LEU A 98 22.99 -20.96 -20.37
C LEU A 98 23.61 -20.65 -21.74
N THR A 99 24.93 -20.80 -21.87
CA THR A 99 25.64 -20.59 -23.15
C THR A 99 25.10 -21.51 -24.24
N LEU A 100 24.85 -22.79 -23.92
CA LEU A 100 24.28 -23.75 -24.85
C LEU A 100 22.86 -23.37 -25.28
N ILE A 101 21.99 -23.06 -24.31
CA ILE A 101 20.60 -22.64 -24.58
C ILE A 101 20.57 -21.38 -25.46
N VAL A 102 21.38 -20.36 -25.13
CA VAL A 102 21.47 -19.10 -25.86
C VAL A 102 21.94 -19.31 -27.30
N ASN A 103 23.05 -20.04 -27.49
CA ASN A 103 23.60 -20.29 -28.82
C ASN A 103 22.62 -21.05 -29.69
N HIS A 104 21.94 -22.05 -29.12
CA HIS A 104 20.91 -22.78 -29.85
C HIS A 104 19.74 -21.86 -30.21
N TYR A 105 19.20 -21.10 -29.25
CA TYR A 105 18.06 -20.22 -29.49
C TYR A 105 18.37 -19.17 -30.57
N ARG A 106 19.57 -18.58 -30.54
CA ARG A 106 20.06 -17.65 -31.57
C ARG A 106 20.08 -18.31 -32.95
N LYS A 107 20.66 -19.50 -33.07
CA LYS A 107 20.73 -20.26 -34.32
C LYS A 107 19.33 -20.60 -34.85
N TRP A 108 18.46 -21.09 -33.99
CA TRP A 108 17.09 -21.48 -34.36
C TRP A 108 16.24 -20.29 -34.81
N LYS A 109 16.33 -19.16 -34.11
CA LYS A 109 15.56 -17.95 -34.43
C LYS A 109 16.24 -17.01 -35.42
N SER A 110 17.46 -17.33 -35.85
CA SER A 110 18.29 -16.44 -36.67
C SER A 110 18.37 -15.02 -36.08
N ILE A 111 18.62 -14.96 -34.76
CA ILE A 111 18.64 -13.70 -34.02
C ILE A 111 19.98 -13.00 -34.23
N GLU A 112 19.92 -11.76 -34.71
CA GLU A 112 21.03 -10.81 -34.73
C GLU A 112 20.82 -9.73 -33.65
N GLY A 113 21.92 -9.30 -33.04
CA GLY A 113 21.93 -8.28 -31.97
C GLY A 113 21.61 -8.82 -30.57
N THR A 114 21.22 -7.91 -29.68
CA THR A 114 21.09 -8.21 -28.25
C THR A 114 19.93 -9.16 -27.97
N LEU A 115 20.21 -10.23 -27.21
CA LEU A 115 19.22 -11.18 -26.74
C LEU A 115 18.89 -10.91 -25.26
N CYS A 116 17.62 -10.69 -24.95
CA CYS A 116 17.17 -10.61 -23.56
C CYS A 116 16.77 -12.00 -23.06
N VAL A 117 17.45 -12.51 -22.03
CA VAL A 117 17.16 -13.80 -21.41
C VAL A 117 16.52 -13.54 -20.05
N VAL A 118 15.22 -13.81 -19.94
CA VAL A 118 14.46 -13.70 -18.70
C VAL A 118 14.47 -15.05 -17.99
N VAL A 119 15.06 -15.11 -16.80
CA VAL A 119 14.99 -16.30 -15.93
C VAL A 119 14.02 -15.98 -14.80
N TRP A 120 12.85 -16.62 -14.81
CA TRP A 120 11.80 -16.34 -13.84
C TRP A 120 11.63 -17.50 -12.86
N LYS A 121 11.65 -17.20 -11.56
CA LYS A 121 11.27 -18.11 -10.47
C LYS A 121 10.21 -17.41 -9.61
N ASP A 122 9.13 -18.11 -9.30
CA ASP A 122 8.10 -17.66 -8.37
C ASP A 122 8.27 -18.32 -7.00
N ASP A 123 7.63 -17.72 -6.00
CA ASP A 123 7.71 -18.08 -4.59
C ASP A 123 9.13 -18.24 -4.04
N TYR A 124 10.05 -17.35 -4.46
CA TYR A 124 11.45 -17.41 -4.04
C TYR A 124 11.64 -17.21 -2.51
N GLN A 125 10.63 -16.69 -1.81
CA GLN A 125 10.62 -16.56 -0.36
C GLN A 125 10.74 -17.92 0.36
N THR A 126 9.99 -18.93 -0.07
CA THR A 126 10.00 -20.26 0.56
C THR A 126 11.38 -20.90 0.50
N GLU A 127 12.09 -20.74 -0.62
CA GLU A 127 13.48 -21.21 -0.78
C GLU A 127 14.47 -20.46 0.12
N MET A 128 14.19 -19.19 0.41
CA MET A 128 15.02 -18.33 1.25
C MET A 128 14.78 -18.54 2.75
N GLU A 129 13.53 -18.73 3.17
CA GLU A 129 13.15 -18.95 4.57
C GLU A 129 13.56 -20.34 5.07
N GLN A 130 13.57 -21.34 4.17
CA GLN A 130 13.91 -22.70 4.53
C GLN A 130 15.41 -22.87 4.86
N LEU A 131 16.30 -22.01 4.35
CA LEU A 131 17.73 -22.35 4.29
C LEU A 131 18.67 -21.16 4.55
N SER A 132 19.42 -21.25 5.64
CA SER A 132 20.71 -20.56 5.86
C SER A 132 21.83 -21.04 4.91
N ASN A 133 21.49 -21.60 3.74
CA ASN A 133 22.43 -22.27 2.84
C ASN A 133 22.79 -21.37 1.63
N PRO A 134 24.03 -20.83 1.57
CA PRO A 134 24.48 -20.00 0.45
C PRO A 134 24.49 -20.71 -0.91
N ARG A 135 24.27 -22.04 -0.96
CA ARG A 135 24.13 -22.84 -2.20
C ARG A 135 22.79 -22.62 -2.93
N LEU A 136 21.84 -21.87 -2.39
CA LEU A 136 20.51 -21.66 -2.98
C LEU A 136 20.29 -20.28 -3.59
N ASN A 137 21.32 -19.45 -3.57
CA ASN A 137 21.21 -18.09 -4.10
C ASN A 137 21.25 -18.10 -5.64
N VAL A 138 20.07 -18.24 -6.27
CA VAL A 138 19.89 -18.23 -7.73
C VAL A 138 20.50 -16.97 -8.34
N ILE A 139 20.39 -15.81 -7.65
CA ILE A 139 21.03 -14.54 -8.09
C ILE A 139 22.54 -14.70 -8.16
N LYS A 140 23.17 -15.22 -7.10
CA LYS A 140 24.63 -15.40 -7.05
C LYS A 140 25.13 -16.30 -8.18
N LYS A 141 24.39 -17.37 -8.50
CA LYS A 141 24.73 -18.36 -9.53
C LYS A 141 24.59 -17.80 -10.94
N LEU A 142 23.46 -17.16 -11.24
CA LEU A 142 23.25 -16.43 -12.50
C LEU A 142 24.22 -15.25 -12.65
N GLY A 143 24.66 -14.66 -11.53
CA GLY A 143 25.64 -13.60 -11.49
C GLY A 143 26.98 -13.96 -12.14
N ASN A 144 27.40 -15.23 -12.07
CA ASN A 144 28.63 -15.70 -12.69
C ASN A 144 28.58 -15.64 -14.22
N TYR A 145 27.40 -15.87 -14.83
CA TYR A 145 27.23 -15.71 -16.28
C TYR A 145 27.38 -14.24 -16.73
N ASN A 146 27.01 -13.32 -15.84
CA ASN A 146 27.11 -11.87 -16.06
C ASN A 146 28.49 -11.29 -15.70
N HIS A 147 29.40 -12.07 -15.10
CA HIS A 147 30.64 -11.54 -14.52
C HIS A 147 31.88 -12.32 -14.96
N SER A 148 32.97 -11.61 -15.25
CA SER A 148 34.29 -12.18 -15.50
C SER A 148 35.31 -11.43 -14.65
N SER A 149 36.21 -12.16 -13.97
CA SER A 149 37.31 -11.57 -13.20
C SER A 149 38.53 -11.21 -14.05
N PHE A 150 38.54 -11.52 -15.35
CA PHE A 150 39.70 -11.39 -16.24
C PHE A 150 39.39 -10.77 -17.63
N GLY A 151 38.19 -10.21 -17.86
CA GLY A 151 37.80 -9.67 -19.18
C GLY A 151 36.29 -9.45 -19.35
N THR A 152 35.81 -9.43 -20.60
CA THR A 152 34.38 -9.39 -20.97
C THR A 152 33.64 -10.59 -20.35
N SER A 153 32.43 -10.39 -19.85
CA SER A 153 31.60 -11.49 -19.33
C SER A 153 31.07 -12.37 -20.47
N ILE A 154 30.72 -13.63 -20.17
CA ILE A 154 30.09 -14.56 -21.13
C ILE A 154 28.83 -13.91 -21.74
N ALA A 155 28.03 -13.24 -20.92
CA ALA A 155 26.88 -12.47 -21.38
C ALA A 155 27.28 -11.37 -22.39
N ALA A 156 28.38 -10.64 -22.16
CA ALA A 156 28.85 -9.60 -23.07
C ALA A 156 29.35 -10.18 -24.40
N GLU A 157 30.12 -11.26 -24.34
CA GLU A 157 30.65 -11.96 -25.52
C GLU A 157 29.54 -12.50 -26.41
N GLN A 158 28.43 -12.90 -25.80
CA GLN A 158 27.25 -13.39 -26.50
C GLN A 158 26.19 -12.31 -26.78
N ASP A 159 26.44 -11.02 -26.49
CA ASP A 159 25.49 -9.91 -26.59
C ASP A 159 24.13 -10.26 -25.93
N VAL A 160 24.18 -10.68 -24.67
CA VAL A 160 23.04 -11.12 -23.86
C VAL A 160 22.81 -10.17 -22.70
N VAL A 161 21.54 -9.82 -22.48
CA VAL A 161 21.06 -9.19 -21.24
C VAL A 161 20.29 -10.23 -20.44
N LEU A 162 20.85 -10.67 -19.32
CA LEU A 162 20.21 -11.62 -18.42
C LEU A 162 19.36 -10.89 -17.36
N VAL A 163 18.07 -11.20 -17.30
CA VAL A 163 17.08 -10.59 -16.41
C VAL A 163 16.52 -11.66 -15.46
N PRO A 164 17.13 -11.87 -14.28
CA PRO A 164 16.56 -12.76 -13.27
C PRO A 164 15.35 -12.10 -12.61
N ILE A 165 14.15 -12.66 -12.78
CA ILE A 165 12.93 -12.24 -12.10
C ILE A 165 12.67 -13.23 -10.98
N LEU A 166 12.79 -12.77 -9.74
CA LEU A 166 12.52 -13.57 -8.54
C LEU A 166 11.28 -13.03 -7.87
N SER A 167 10.13 -13.57 -8.25
CA SER A 167 8.87 -13.18 -7.64
C SER A 167 8.62 -13.99 -6.37
N GLY A 168 8.01 -13.34 -5.37
CA GLY A 168 7.89 -13.90 -4.02
C GLY A 168 7.57 -12.78 -3.05
N THR A 169 6.91 -13.08 -1.93
CA THR A 169 6.58 -12.02 -0.97
C THR A 169 7.77 -11.78 -0.04
N PHE A 170 8.75 -11.01 -0.49
CA PHE A 170 9.91 -10.71 0.34
C PHE A 170 9.51 -9.79 1.49
N GLY A 171 9.57 -10.28 2.72
CA GLY A 171 9.66 -9.41 3.88
C GLY A 171 11.12 -9.17 4.26
N GLY A 172 11.43 -7.93 4.61
CA GLY A 172 12.75 -7.53 5.11
C GLY A 172 13.73 -7.03 4.03
N ASP A 173 14.99 -6.84 4.45
CA ASP A 173 16.03 -6.23 3.62
C ASP A 173 16.50 -7.17 2.51
N VAL A 174 15.97 -6.98 1.30
CA VAL A 174 16.40 -7.66 0.06
C VAL A 174 17.92 -7.55 -0.14
N LYS A 175 18.59 -6.52 0.40
CA LYS A 175 20.06 -6.44 0.34
C LYS A 175 20.72 -7.58 1.10
N LYS A 176 20.15 -8.03 2.24
CA LYS A 176 20.64 -9.21 2.98
C LYS A 176 20.63 -10.48 2.14
N THR A 177 19.64 -10.62 1.26
CA THR A 177 19.52 -11.73 0.30
C THR A 177 20.57 -11.69 -0.81
N ILE A 178 21.15 -10.52 -1.06
CA ILE A 178 22.13 -10.26 -2.11
C ILE A 178 23.55 -10.12 -1.50
N ILE A 179 23.69 -10.18 -0.17
CA ILE A 179 24.98 -10.15 0.56
C ILE A 179 25.88 -11.29 0.06
N GLY A 180 27.11 -10.93 -0.31
CA GLY A 180 28.10 -11.86 -0.85
C GLY A 180 27.98 -12.11 -2.36
N SER A 181 26.99 -11.51 -3.04
CA SER A 181 27.03 -11.34 -4.48
C SER A 181 27.77 -10.04 -4.83
N ARG A 182 28.43 -9.98 -5.99
CA ARG A 182 29.11 -8.76 -6.48
C ARG A 182 28.13 -7.72 -7.03
N HIS A 183 26.83 -7.83 -6.71
CA HIS A 183 25.76 -7.02 -7.30
C HIS A 183 25.27 -5.93 -6.33
N SER A 184 25.02 -4.74 -6.87
CA SER A 184 24.28 -3.69 -6.16
C SER A 184 22.78 -3.94 -6.27
N ALA A 185 22.05 -3.90 -5.15
CA ALA A 185 20.61 -4.05 -5.13
C ALA A 185 19.90 -2.69 -5.05
N LYS A 186 18.89 -2.49 -5.88
CA LYS A 186 17.96 -1.36 -5.78
C LYS A 186 16.56 -1.91 -5.47
N VAL A 187 16.05 -1.60 -4.29
CA VAL A 187 14.67 -1.95 -3.91
C VAL A 187 13.73 -0.92 -4.54
N LEU A 188 12.77 -1.41 -5.33
CA LEU A 188 11.71 -0.59 -5.91
C LEU A 188 10.40 -0.96 -5.22
N SER A 189 9.86 -0.07 -4.40
CA SER A 189 8.52 -0.26 -3.85
C SER A 189 7.50 -0.09 -4.97
N THR A 190 6.66 -1.10 -5.19
CA THR A 190 5.54 -1.02 -6.14
C THR A 190 4.30 -0.53 -5.38
N PRO A 191 3.82 0.70 -5.63
CA PRO A 191 2.60 1.17 -4.99
C PRO A 191 1.39 0.36 -5.48
N PRO A 192 0.26 0.40 -4.75
CA PRO A 192 -1.00 -0.16 -5.23
C PRO A 192 -1.38 0.41 -6.60
N LEU A 193 -2.07 -0.40 -7.41
CA LEU A 193 -2.52 0.02 -8.73
C LEU A 193 -3.54 1.15 -8.62
N SER A 194 -3.46 2.14 -9.51
CA SER A 194 -4.53 3.14 -9.63
C SER A 194 -5.85 2.48 -10.02
N PHE A 195 -6.97 3.17 -9.83
CA PHE A 195 -8.28 2.68 -10.26
C PHE A 195 -8.28 2.29 -11.75
N ASP A 196 -7.78 3.15 -12.64
CA ASP A 196 -7.70 2.87 -14.08
C ASP A 196 -6.78 1.69 -14.43
N ALA A 197 -5.68 1.53 -13.70
CA ALA A 197 -4.83 0.34 -13.86
C ALA A 197 -5.54 -0.93 -13.38
N SER A 198 -6.31 -0.84 -12.29
CA SER A 198 -7.11 -1.95 -11.76
C SER A 198 -8.20 -2.40 -12.75
N ILE A 199 -8.92 -1.46 -13.37
CA ILE A 199 -9.89 -1.73 -14.45
C ILE A 199 -9.24 -2.47 -15.62
N ARG A 200 -8.03 -2.06 -16.02
CA ARG A 200 -7.28 -2.73 -17.10
C ARG A 200 -6.85 -4.14 -16.73
N VAL A 201 -6.39 -4.37 -15.50
CA VAL A 201 -6.02 -5.71 -15.01
C VAL A 201 -7.24 -6.65 -14.99
N LEU A 202 -8.40 -6.13 -14.59
CA LEU A 202 -9.67 -6.87 -14.59
C LEU A 202 -10.24 -7.09 -16.00
N GLY A 203 -9.73 -6.37 -17.01
CA GLY A 203 -10.19 -6.47 -18.40
C GLY A 203 -11.57 -5.86 -18.65
N ILE A 204 -12.02 -4.92 -17.79
CA ILE A 204 -13.35 -4.31 -17.91
C ILE A 204 -13.29 -3.18 -18.94
N SER A 205 -14.19 -3.21 -19.94
CA SER A 205 -14.32 -2.08 -20.85
C SER A 205 -15.02 -0.89 -20.16
N LYS A 206 -14.85 0.30 -20.72
CA LYS A 206 -15.51 1.50 -20.19
C LYS A 206 -17.03 1.36 -20.24
N GLU A 207 -17.56 0.82 -21.34
CA GLU A 207 -18.99 0.60 -21.56
C GLU A 207 -19.57 -0.38 -20.52
N VAL A 208 -18.88 -1.50 -20.28
CA VAL A 208 -19.30 -2.49 -19.27
C VAL A 208 -19.33 -1.88 -17.89
N LEU A 209 -18.31 -1.09 -17.51
CA LEU A 209 -18.23 -0.45 -16.21
C LEU A 209 -19.30 0.66 -16.02
N GLU A 210 -19.73 1.32 -17.09
CA GLU A 210 -20.79 2.33 -17.06
C GLU A 210 -22.19 1.71 -16.98
N GLN A 211 -22.38 0.53 -17.56
CA GLN A 211 -23.65 -0.22 -17.50
C GLN A 211 -23.81 -1.08 -16.25
N SER A 212 -22.69 -1.45 -15.59
CA SER A 212 -22.71 -2.23 -14.35
C SER A 212 -23.19 -1.40 -13.16
N SER A 213 -23.61 -2.10 -12.10
CA SER A 213 -23.93 -1.49 -10.81
C SER A 213 -22.78 -0.60 -10.31
N PHE A 214 -23.12 0.57 -9.74
CA PHE A 214 -22.15 1.46 -9.11
C PHE A 214 -21.35 0.77 -7.99
N LYS A 215 -21.93 -0.26 -7.35
CA LYS A 215 -21.22 -1.08 -6.36
C LYS A 215 -19.98 -1.76 -6.91
N LEU A 216 -19.91 -2.05 -8.22
CA LEU A 216 -18.71 -2.65 -8.82
C LEU A 216 -17.52 -1.70 -8.70
N ARG A 217 -17.73 -0.40 -8.93
CA ARG A 217 -16.69 0.62 -8.77
C ARG A 217 -16.24 0.71 -7.32
N ILE A 218 -17.19 0.62 -6.38
CA ILE A 218 -16.88 0.60 -4.94
C ILE A 218 -16.04 -0.64 -4.59
N LEU A 219 -16.45 -1.83 -5.02
CA LEU A 219 -15.72 -3.08 -4.75
C LEU A 219 -14.27 -3.03 -5.28
N ILE A 220 -14.08 -2.54 -6.50
CA ILE A 220 -12.75 -2.39 -7.11
C ILE A 220 -11.90 -1.37 -6.33
N SER A 221 -12.50 -0.26 -5.90
CA SER A 221 -11.85 0.70 -5.01
C SER A 221 -11.52 0.13 -3.64
N ASP A 222 -12.38 -0.72 -3.08
CA ASP A 222 -12.21 -1.34 -1.75
C ASP A 222 -11.13 -2.41 -1.73
N ILE A 223 -10.89 -3.03 -2.88
CA ILE A 223 -9.72 -3.86 -3.13
C ILE A 223 -8.43 -3.02 -3.13
N GLY A 224 -8.52 -1.70 -3.23
CA GLY A 224 -7.41 -0.78 -2.95
C GLY A 224 -6.23 -0.90 -3.91
N GLY A 225 -6.43 -1.41 -5.13
CA GLY A 225 -5.35 -1.59 -6.10
C GLY A 225 -4.39 -2.75 -5.79
N VAL A 226 -4.73 -3.61 -4.82
CA VAL A 226 -3.91 -4.76 -4.45
C VAL A 226 -3.99 -5.81 -5.55
N ALA A 227 -2.89 -6.02 -6.27
CA ALA A 227 -2.83 -6.93 -7.43
C ALA A 227 -3.36 -8.34 -7.13
N ARG A 228 -3.08 -8.87 -5.93
CA ARG A 228 -3.59 -10.17 -5.45
C ARG A 228 -5.09 -10.24 -5.44
N LEU A 229 -5.72 -9.26 -4.81
CA LEU A 229 -7.16 -9.21 -4.65
C LEU A 229 -7.87 -8.89 -5.98
N LEU A 230 -7.25 -8.08 -6.85
CA LEU A 230 -7.76 -7.84 -8.20
C LEU A 230 -7.74 -9.11 -9.06
N MET A 231 -6.69 -9.92 -8.95
CA MET A 231 -6.60 -11.17 -9.70
C MET A 231 -7.56 -12.23 -9.16
N ASP A 232 -7.74 -12.31 -7.84
CA ASP A 232 -8.77 -13.16 -7.25
C ASP A 232 -10.16 -12.72 -7.72
N LEU A 233 -10.46 -11.41 -7.73
CA LEU A 233 -11.70 -10.88 -8.29
C LEU A 233 -11.87 -11.24 -9.78
N ARG A 234 -10.82 -11.10 -10.60
CA ARG A 234 -10.82 -11.49 -12.03
C ARG A 234 -11.12 -12.96 -12.24
N ARG A 235 -10.67 -13.84 -11.34
CA ARG A 235 -10.90 -15.29 -11.42
C ARG A 235 -12.32 -15.66 -11.00
N MET A 236 -12.94 -14.87 -10.12
CA MET A 236 -14.29 -15.11 -9.62
C MET A 236 -15.36 -14.74 -10.66
N ASN A 237 -15.07 -13.86 -11.62
CA ASN A 237 -16.06 -13.37 -12.57
C ASN A 237 -15.51 -13.01 -13.95
N ASP A 238 -16.34 -13.21 -14.96
CA ASP A 238 -16.12 -12.70 -16.32
C ASP A 238 -16.64 -11.26 -16.44
N PHE A 239 -15.72 -10.29 -16.54
CA PHE A 239 -16.04 -8.87 -16.67
C PHE A 239 -16.26 -8.41 -18.12
N THR A 240 -16.51 -9.33 -19.05
CA THR A 240 -16.92 -8.98 -20.42
C THR A 240 -18.38 -8.53 -20.52
N LYS A 241 -19.18 -8.71 -19.44
CA LYS A 241 -20.60 -8.36 -19.38
C LYS A 241 -20.90 -7.42 -18.20
N PRO A 242 -21.93 -6.56 -18.30
CA PRO A 242 -22.39 -5.75 -17.17
C PRO A 242 -22.85 -6.61 -15.99
N LEU A 243 -22.58 -6.15 -14.78
CA LEU A 243 -22.99 -6.83 -13.54
C LEU A 243 -24.11 -6.08 -12.83
N GLU A 244 -25.12 -6.82 -12.38
CA GLU A 244 -26.18 -6.28 -11.54
C GLU A 244 -25.74 -6.19 -10.08
N GLU A 245 -26.52 -5.48 -9.26
CA GLU A 245 -26.19 -5.25 -7.85
C GLU A 245 -26.01 -6.56 -7.06
N ARG A 246 -26.87 -7.54 -7.31
CA ARG A 246 -26.81 -8.86 -6.66
C ARG A 246 -25.53 -9.63 -7.00
N ASP A 247 -25.07 -9.53 -8.24
CA ASP A 247 -23.81 -10.19 -8.67
C ASP A 247 -22.62 -9.58 -7.95
N VAL A 248 -22.60 -8.25 -7.83
CA VAL A 248 -21.54 -7.53 -7.12
C VAL A 248 -21.56 -7.85 -5.63
N ASP A 249 -22.73 -7.94 -5.00
CA ASP A 249 -22.85 -8.30 -3.58
C ASP A 249 -22.33 -9.73 -3.32
N ASN A 250 -22.62 -10.67 -4.22
CA ASN A 250 -22.08 -12.03 -4.20
C ASN A 250 -20.54 -12.02 -4.33
N LEU A 251 -20.00 -11.24 -5.26
CA LEU A 251 -18.55 -11.10 -5.44
C LEU A 251 -17.88 -10.46 -4.22
N GLY A 252 -18.51 -9.44 -3.62
CA GLY A 252 -18.04 -8.85 -2.38
C GLY A 252 -17.93 -9.90 -1.27
N SER A 253 -18.96 -10.71 -1.09
CA SER A 253 -18.97 -11.77 -0.08
C SER A 253 -17.86 -12.82 -0.30
N GLN A 254 -17.63 -13.23 -1.55
CA GLN A 254 -16.54 -14.14 -1.91
C GLN A 254 -15.16 -13.50 -1.66
N MET A 255 -15.00 -12.22 -1.98
CA MET A 255 -13.76 -11.49 -1.72
C MET A 255 -13.46 -11.38 -0.22
N VAL A 256 -14.47 -11.23 0.65
CA VAL A 256 -14.28 -11.24 2.11
C VAL A 256 -13.73 -12.58 2.58
N ASN A 257 -14.29 -13.69 2.08
CA ASN A 257 -13.81 -15.03 2.42
C ASN A 257 -12.38 -15.24 1.93
N ARG A 258 -12.09 -14.79 0.70
CA ARG A 258 -10.75 -14.89 0.12
C ARG A 258 -9.71 -14.09 0.90
N VAL A 259 -10.08 -12.89 1.31
CA VAL A 259 -9.27 -12.06 2.18
C VAL A 259 -9.05 -12.75 3.54
N SER A 260 -10.08 -13.38 4.11
CA SER A 260 -10.01 -14.16 5.37
C SER A 260 -8.98 -15.30 5.30
N GLU A 261 -8.91 -16.02 4.18
CA GLU A 261 -7.87 -17.04 3.94
C GLU A 261 -6.47 -16.45 3.90
N CYS A 262 -6.33 -15.20 3.42
CA CYS A 262 -5.05 -14.53 3.29
C CYS A 262 -4.54 -13.94 4.62
N TYR A 263 -5.39 -13.74 5.64
CA TYR A 263 -5.01 -13.21 6.96
C TYR A 263 -4.24 -14.19 7.85
N SER A 264 -4.11 -15.45 7.44
CA SER A 264 -3.25 -16.42 8.12
C SER A 264 -1.77 -16.06 7.92
N ILE A 265 -1.17 -15.39 8.92
CA ILE A 265 0.25 -15.03 8.99
C ILE A 265 1.06 -16.26 9.43
N VAL A 266 2.10 -16.64 8.68
CA VAL A 266 3.08 -17.64 9.15
C VAL A 266 4.17 -16.95 9.97
N THR A 267 3.98 -16.80 11.28
CA THR A 267 5.04 -16.28 12.16
C THR A 267 6.22 -17.26 12.22
N PRO A 268 7.42 -16.82 12.66
CA PRO A 268 8.53 -17.74 12.95
C PRO A 268 8.18 -18.88 13.93
N GLN A 269 7.09 -18.72 14.70
CA GLN A 269 6.57 -19.69 15.67
C GLN A 269 5.44 -20.58 15.10
N GLY A 270 5.10 -20.43 13.82
CA GLY A 270 4.02 -21.16 13.13
C GLY A 270 2.94 -20.25 12.54
N GLN A 271 1.91 -20.85 11.94
CA GLN A 271 0.74 -20.12 11.41
C GLN A 271 -0.08 -19.50 12.54
N GLN A 272 -0.06 -18.17 12.67
CA GLN A 272 -1.00 -17.38 13.47
C GLN A 272 -1.91 -16.56 12.55
N ASN A 273 -3.21 -16.57 12.79
CA ASN A 273 -4.09 -15.68 12.05
C ASN A 273 -3.93 -14.24 12.58
N LEU A 274 -4.02 -13.22 11.73
CA LEU A 274 -4.09 -11.84 12.22
C LEU A 274 -5.24 -11.65 13.22
N THR A 275 -6.32 -12.41 13.06
CA THR A 275 -7.44 -12.41 14.02
C THR A 275 -7.11 -13.03 15.38
N THR A 276 -6.00 -13.76 15.51
CA THR A 276 -5.50 -14.29 16.80
C THR A 276 -4.55 -13.34 17.51
N PHE A 277 -4.20 -12.19 16.91
CA PHE A 277 -3.36 -11.20 17.57
C PHE A 277 -4.09 -10.57 18.76
N PRO A 278 -3.36 -10.09 19.79
CA PRO A 278 -3.96 -9.32 20.87
C PRO A 278 -4.80 -8.16 20.32
N LYS A 279 -5.96 -7.91 20.94
CA LYS A 279 -6.86 -6.83 20.49
C LYS A 279 -6.18 -5.46 20.51
N SER A 280 -5.26 -5.22 21.46
CA SER A 280 -4.43 -4.02 21.52
C SER A 280 -3.51 -3.89 20.30
N ALA A 281 -2.85 -4.98 19.89
CA ALA A 281 -2.03 -5.03 18.67
C ALA A 281 -2.84 -4.68 17.41
N LEU A 282 -4.02 -5.30 17.25
CA LEU A 282 -4.91 -5.03 16.13
C LEU A 282 -5.42 -3.59 16.12
N LYS A 283 -5.82 -3.05 17.27
CA LYS A 283 -6.24 -1.65 17.37
C LYS A 283 -5.11 -0.70 16.97
N GLU A 284 -3.89 -0.94 17.44
CA GLU A 284 -2.72 -0.11 17.11
C GLU A 284 -2.36 -0.23 15.62
N LEU A 285 -2.40 -1.43 15.04
CA LEU A 285 -2.20 -1.65 13.61
C LEU A 285 -3.21 -0.87 12.76
N ILE A 286 -4.51 -1.03 13.06
CA ILE A 286 -5.58 -0.31 12.35
C ILE A 286 -5.36 1.18 12.51
N ARG A 287 -5.11 1.69 13.72
CA ARG A 287 -4.87 3.10 14.02
C ARG A 287 -3.73 3.65 13.16
N CYS A 288 -2.57 3.00 13.16
CA CYS A 288 -1.41 3.43 12.36
C CYS A 288 -1.76 3.55 10.88
N ILE A 289 -2.48 2.55 10.34
CA ILE A 289 -2.87 2.52 8.93
C ILE A 289 -3.84 3.65 8.59
N ILE A 290 -4.93 3.81 9.34
CA ILE A 290 -5.99 4.78 9.00
C ILE A 290 -5.56 6.23 9.24
N THR A 291 -4.67 6.47 10.20
CA THR A 291 -4.15 7.81 10.51
C THR A 291 -2.93 8.20 9.68
N GLY A 292 -2.31 7.24 8.97
CA GLY A 292 -1.06 7.47 8.24
C GLY A 292 0.15 7.70 9.15
N THR A 293 0.14 7.14 10.37
CA THR A 293 1.23 7.34 11.33
C THR A 293 2.54 6.76 10.77
N SER A 294 3.64 7.53 10.84
CA SER A 294 4.97 7.05 10.51
C SER A 294 5.48 6.06 11.56
N ILE A 295 5.98 4.91 11.11
CA ILE A 295 6.51 3.84 11.95
C ILE A 295 7.99 3.66 11.62
N TYR A 296 8.84 3.43 12.63
CA TYR A 296 10.24 3.09 12.43
C TYR A 296 10.43 1.61 12.14
N ASP A 297 11.44 1.27 11.34
CA ASP A 297 11.86 -0.11 11.15
C ASP A 297 12.19 -0.80 12.49
N GLY A 298 11.79 -2.07 12.63
CA GLY A 298 11.92 -2.86 13.86
C GLY A 298 10.90 -2.55 14.97
N THR A 299 9.97 -1.60 14.77
CA THR A 299 8.91 -1.34 15.76
C THR A 299 8.02 -2.58 15.94
N GLN A 300 7.86 -3.04 17.18
CA GLN A 300 7.01 -4.17 17.54
C GLN A 300 5.54 -3.76 17.69
N LEU A 301 4.65 -4.67 17.33
CA LEU A 301 3.24 -4.57 17.67
C LEU A 301 3.06 -4.79 19.18
N PRO A 302 2.16 -4.02 19.84
CA PRO A 302 1.90 -4.15 21.27
C PRO A 302 1.65 -5.60 21.70
N GLU A 303 2.26 -6.03 22.80
CA GLU A 303 2.05 -7.36 23.40
C GLU A 303 2.42 -8.54 22.47
N THR A 304 3.26 -8.31 21.45
CA THR A 304 3.75 -9.38 20.55
C THR A 304 5.24 -9.22 20.28
N GLU A 305 5.89 -10.30 19.81
CA GLU A 305 7.26 -10.24 19.28
C GLU A 305 7.29 -9.85 17.79
N VAL A 306 6.13 -9.66 17.17
CA VAL A 306 5.96 -9.40 15.74
C VAL A 306 6.24 -7.93 15.46
N THR A 307 7.14 -7.65 14.53
CA THR A 307 7.38 -6.29 14.04
C THR A 307 6.39 -5.91 12.95
N TYR A 308 6.17 -4.62 12.73
CA TYR A 308 5.36 -4.16 11.60
C TYR A 308 5.89 -4.66 10.25
N THR A 309 7.20 -4.75 10.08
CA THR A 309 7.83 -5.28 8.86
C THR A 309 7.60 -6.77 8.64
N ASP A 310 7.33 -7.54 9.70
CA ASP A 310 6.98 -8.96 9.55
C ASP A 310 5.62 -9.13 8.85
N LEU A 311 4.73 -8.14 8.93
CA LEU A 311 3.44 -8.16 8.23
C LEU A 311 3.60 -8.00 6.70
N ASP A 312 4.74 -7.48 6.20
CA ASP A 312 5.00 -7.31 4.76
C ASP A 312 5.14 -8.65 4.01
N ARG A 313 5.55 -9.71 4.72
CA ARG A 313 5.75 -11.08 4.18
C ARG A 313 4.53 -11.69 3.51
N TYR A 314 3.35 -11.07 3.60
CA TYR A 314 2.09 -11.62 3.06
C TYR A 314 1.52 -10.81 1.88
N GLY A 315 2.06 -9.62 1.61
CA GLY A 315 1.76 -8.84 0.41
C GLY A 315 0.32 -8.31 0.37
N ILE A 316 -0.27 -8.10 1.56
CA ILE A 316 -1.60 -7.50 1.75
C ILE A 316 -1.48 -6.07 2.29
N PHE A 317 -0.48 -5.82 3.13
CA PHE A 317 -0.09 -4.49 3.55
C PHE A 317 0.87 -3.89 2.54
N HIS A 318 0.81 -2.57 2.38
CA HIS A 318 1.74 -1.83 1.54
C HIS A 318 2.53 -0.84 2.39
N TYR A 319 3.84 -0.85 2.19
CA TYR A 319 4.79 -0.01 2.91
C TYR A 319 5.24 1.11 2.00
N ARG A 320 4.90 2.34 2.39
CA ARG A 320 5.39 3.53 1.73
C ARG A 320 6.57 4.06 2.55
N PRO A 321 7.82 3.86 2.09
CA PRO A 321 8.98 4.37 2.80
C PRO A 321 8.94 5.90 2.88
N LEU A 322 9.37 6.43 4.01
CA LEU A 322 9.64 7.83 4.28
C LEU A 322 11.17 8.02 4.40
N SER A 323 11.62 9.26 4.62
CA SER A 323 13.01 9.53 4.99
C SER A 323 13.34 8.96 6.39
N ASN A 324 14.60 8.56 6.63
CA ASN A 324 15.14 8.16 7.93
C ASN A 324 14.57 6.85 8.52
N ASP A 325 14.56 5.76 7.74
CA ASP A 325 14.14 4.42 8.18
C ASP A 325 12.71 4.34 8.75
N GLN A 326 11.86 5.27 8.30
CA GLN A 326 10.45 5.31 8.62
C GLN A 326 9.60 4.86 7.42
N PHE A 327 8.38 4.40 7.69
CA PHE A 327 7.40 4.09 6.66
C PHE A 327 5.98 4.33 7.16
N VAL A 328 5.04 4.42 6.22
CA VAL A 328 3.60 4.37 6.50
C VAL A 328 3.05 3.07 5.92
N ILE A 329 2.14 2.44 6.66
CA ILE A 329 1.46 1.22 6.22
C ILE A 329 0.09 1.60 5.65
N THR A 330 -0.27 1.01 4.52
CA THR A 330 -1.64 1.06 3.99
C THR A 330 -2.19 -0.35 3.79
N MET A 331 -3.52 -0.48 3.76
CA MET A 331 -4.21 -1.75 3.53
C MET A 331 -5.46 -1.56 2.68
N PRO A 332 -5.92 -2.59 1.95
CA PRO A 332 -7.19 -2.50 1.23
C PRO A 332 -8.36 -2.35 2.20
N TYR A 333 -9.41 -1.67 1.77
CA TYR A 333 -10.55 -1.36 2.63
C TYR A 333 -11.26 -2.61 3.12
N ILE A 334 -11.42 -3.62 2.26
CA ILE A 334 -12.01 -4.91 2.64
C ILE A 334 -11.26 -5.55 3.82
N LEU A 335 -9.94 -5.28 3.94
CA LEU A 335 -9.13 -5.69 5.07
C LEU A 335 -9.51 -4.89 6.32
N LEU A 336 -9.47 -3.55 6.21
CA LEU A 336 -9.82 -2.65 7.30
C LEU A 336 -11.19 -3.00 7.89
N TRP A 337 -12.19 -3.22 7.03
CA TRP A 337 -13.53 -3.63 7.43
C TRP A 337 -13.52 -4.89 8.28
N LYS A 338 -12.84 -5.94 7.79
CA LYS A 338 -12.78 -7.23 8.47
C LYS A 338 -12.04 -7.14 9.81
N LEU A 339 -10.87 -6.51 9.86
CA LEU A 339 -10.13 -6.33 11.13
C LEU A 339 -10.93 -5.46 12.12
N ASN A 340 -11.62 -4.43 11.63
CA ASN A 340 -12.41 -3.58 12.49
C ASN A 340 -13.58 -4.34 13.13
N ASN A 341 -14.20 -5.29 12.44
CA ASN A 341 -15.26 -6.11 13.03
C ASN A 341 -14.77 -6.98 14.20
N GLU A 342 -13.47 -7.27 14.28
CA GLU A 342 -12.88 -8.04 15.39
C GLU A 342 -12.60 -7.17 16.64
N VAL A 343 -12.31 -5.87 16.46
CA VAL A 343 -11.89 -4.97 17.56
C VAL A 343 -12.78 -3.76 17.83
N ALA A 344 -13.73 -3.49 16.93
CA ALA A 344 -14.67 -2.37 16.94
C ALA A 344 -13.98 -1.01 17.23
N LEU A 345 -12.89 -0.71 16.52
CA LEU A 345 -12.14 0.55 16.72
C LEU A 345 -12.89 1.76 16.13
N LEU A 346 -13.47 1.58 14.94
CA LEU A 346 -14.32 2.54 14.24
C LEU A 346 -15.78 2.05 14.23
N PRO A 347 -16.77 2.95 14.18
CA PRO A 347 -18.17 2.57 14.04
C PRO A 347 -18.44 1.69 12.82
N CYS A 348 -19.17 0.59 13.01
CA CYS A 348 -19.44 -0.37 11.95
C CYS A 348 -20.34 0.19 10.83
N ASP A 349 -21.16 1.21 11.11
CA ASP A 349 -21.99 1.89 10.12
C ASP A 349 -21.18 2.75 9.14
N LEU A 350 -20.08 3.35 9.62
CA LEU A 350 -19.09 4.02 8.77
C LEU A 350 -18.27 3.01 7.97
N LEU A 351 -18.09 1.81 8.52
CA LEU A 351 -17.40 0.73 7.86
C LEU A 351 -18.33 -0.35 7.29
N THR A 352 -19.13 -0.06 6.27
CA THR A 352 -19.93 -1.08 5.57
C THR A 352 -19.22 -1.63 4.32
N PHE A 353 -19.45 -2.90 3.97
CA PHE A 353 -18.86 -3.56 2.80
C PHE A 353 -19.83 -4.61 2.16
N PRO A 354 -19.96 -4.67 0.82
CA PRO A 354 -19.63 -3.60 -0.11
C PRO A 354 -20.45 -2.35 0.26
N CYS A 355 -19.79 -1.20 0.31
CA CYS A 355 -20.37 -0.03 1.00
C CYS A 355 -21.59 0.55 0.30
N ARG A 356 -22.47 1.16 1.08
CA ARG A 356 -23.39 2.18 0.55
C ARG A 356 -22.58 3.40 0.12
N ARG A 357 -23.11 4.20 -0.82
CA ARG A 357 -22.53 5.49 -1.18
C ARG A 357 -22.45 6.37 0.07
N TRP A 358 -21.25 6.83 0.43
CA TRP A 358 -21.07 7.76 1.55
C TRP A 358 -21.77 9.09 1.27
N THR A 359 -22.48 9.57 2.28
CA THR A 359 -22.93 10.96 2.36
C THR A 359 -21.79 11.83 2.86
N TRP A 360 -21.96 13.14 2.74
CA TRP A 360 -21.01 14.10 3.28
C TRP A 360 -20.87 13.97 4.81
N GLN A 361 -21.98 13.75 5.50
CA GLN A 361 -22.02 13.57 6.94
C GLN A 361 -21.28 12.30 7.40
N ASP A 362 -21.28 11.24 6.58
CA ASP A 362 -20.49 10.03 6.87
C ASP A 362 -18.98 10.35 6.86
N PHE A 363 -18.54 11.24 5.96
CA PHE A 363 -17.15 11.67 5.89
C PHE A 363 -16.75 12.58 7.07
N GLU A 364 -17.61 13.54 7.46
CA GLU A 364 -17.38 14.37 8.64
C GLU A 364 -17.25 13.52 9.90
N ARG A 365 -18.14 12.53 10.07
CA ARG A 365 -18.07 11.55 11.16
C ARG A 365 -16.76 10.78 11.13
N LEU A 366 -16.41 10.18 9.99
CA LEU A 366 -15.15 9.46 9.85
C LEU A 366 -13.97 10.33 10.28
N GLU A 367 -13.90 11.57 9.82
CA GLU A 367 -12.77 12.41 10.14
C GLU A 367 -12.70 12.78 11.62
N ALA A 368 -13.84 13.04 12.27
CA ALA A 368 -13.87 13.22 13.71
C ALA A 368 -13.29 12.00 14.45
N TYR A 369 -13.61 10.78 14.03
CA TYR A 369 -12.99 9.55 14.58
C TYR A 369 -11.50 9.43 14.23
N LEU A 370 -11.06 9.88 13.06
CA LEU A 370 -9.62 9.91 12.76
C LEU A 370 -8.88 10.93 13.64
N GLU A 371 -9.51 12.06 13.96
CA GLU A 371 -8.96 13.04 14.90
C GLU A 371 -8.80 12.45 16.30
N THR A 372 -9.81 11.72 16.82
CA THR A 372 -9.72 11.05 18.13
C THR A 372 -8.54 10.07 18.18
N LEU A 373 -8.34 9.30 17.11
CA LEU A 373 -7.25 8.32 17.01
C LEU A 373 -5.85 8.95 16.90
N ARG A 374 -5.74 10.17 16.36
CA ARG A 374 -4.47 10.92 16.32
C ARG A 374 -4.15 11.58 17.66
N ALA A 375 -5.18 12.07 18.35
CA ALA A 375 -5.04 12.73 19.65
C ALA A 375 -4.48 11.80 20.74
N GLY A 376 -4.68 10.48 20.66
CA GLY A 376 -4.15 9.54 21.65
C GLY A 376 -2.65 9.26 21.60
N ARG A 377 -1.92 9.76 20.59
CA ARG A 377 -0.47 9.53 20.43
C ARG A 377 0.33 10.79 20.08
N GLY A 378 -0.27 11.80 19.47
CA GLY A 378 0.42 13.03 19.07
C GLY A 378 0.48 14.08 20.19
N THR A 379 1.68 14.55 20.51
CA THR A 379 1.92 15.59 21.54
C THR A 379 1.97 17.00 20.97
N THR A 380 2.00 17.14 19.64
CA THR A 380 2.03 18.42 18.94
C THR A 380 1.05 18.45 17.77
N ILE A 381 0.66 19.65 17.32
CA ILE A 381 -0.15 19.83 16.10
C ILE A 381 0.51 19.17 14.89
N LYS A 382 1.84 19.24 14.76
CA LYS A 382 2.56 18.58 13.66
C LYS A 382 2.38 17.07 13.64
N GLU A 383 2.36 16.44 14.81
CA GLU A 383 2.17 14.99 14.97
C GLU A 383 0.71 14.59 14.77
N GLN A 384 -0.25 15.42 15.24
CA GLN A 384 -1.68 15.16 15.07
C GLN A 384 -2.18 15.46 13.66
N PHE A 385 -1.56 16.39 12.94
CA PHE A 385 -1.93 16.77 11.58
C PHE A 385 -0.69 16.71 10.67
N PRO A 386 -0.16 15.50 10.41
CA PRO A 386 1.05 15.35 9.63
C PRO A 386 0.85 15.91 8.22
N HIS A 387 1.88 16.57 7.70
CA HIS A 387 1.91 17.19 6.37
C HIS A 387 0.94 18.37 6.15
N ALA A 388 0.16 18.78 7.15
CA ALA A 388 -0.67 19.98 7.06
C ALA A 388 0.19 21.24 6.85
N TYR A 389 -0.32 22.18 6.05
CA TYR A 389 0.33 23.47 5.87
C TYR A 389 -0.12 24.41 6.99
N ALA A 390 0.82 24.86 7.81
CA ALA A 390 0.56 25.79 8.90
C ALA A 390 1.82 26.59 9.23
N ASN A 391 1.66 27.69 9.97
CA ASN A 391 2.80 28.44 10.48
C ASN A 391 3.62 27.59 11.47
N ALA A 392 4.95 27.77 11.48
CA ALA A 392 5.86 26.97 12.29
C ALA A 392 5.56 27.02 13.79
N ASN A 393 5.01 28.14 14.28
CA ASN A 393 4.62 28.29 15.68
C ASN A 393 3.39 27.43 16.02
N VAL A 394 2.41 27.34 15.12
CA VAL A 394 1.20 26.51 15.29
C VAL A 394 1.57 25.04 15.33
N LEU A 395 2.45 24.61 14.43
CA LEU A 395 2.93 23.22 14.37
C LEU A 395 3.63 22.76 15.65
N LYS A 396 4.18 23.71 16.45
CA LYS A 396 4.87 23.45 17.72
C LYS A 396 3.94 23.49 18.94
N TRP A 397 2.67 23.85 18.78
CA TRP A 397 1.72 23.85 19.89
C TRP A 397 1.63 22.44 20.49
N LYS A 398 1.84 22.36 21.80
CA LYS A 398 1.78 21.12 22.55
C LYS A 398 0.35 20.82 22.96
N ILE A 399 -0.07 19.58 22.77
CA ILE A 399 -1.36 19.06 23.18
C ILE A 399 -1.11 17.81 24.02
N GLU A 400 -1.75 17.72 25.17
CA GLU A 400 -1.71 16.51 25.98
C GLU A 400 -2.42 15.36 25.25
N PRO A 401 -1.81 14.16 25.19
CA PRO A 401 -2.42 13.01 24.56
C PRO A 401 -3.60 12.52 25.40
N TRP A 402 -4.61 11.97 24.72
CA TRP A 402 -5.80 11.42 25.37
C TRP A 402 -5.98 9.94 25.02
N GLU A 403 -5.91 9.07 26.03
CA GLU A 403 -6.07 7.63 25.82
C GLU A 403 -7.42 7.26 25.20
N GLN A 404 -8.47 8.01 25.52
CA GLN A 404 -9.79 7.84 24.97
C GLN A 404 -10.39 9.19 24.60
N MET A 405 -10.83 9.31 23.35
CA MET A 405 -11.57 10.45 22.85
C MET A 405 -12.85 9.96 22.18
N LEU A 406 -13.97 10.66 22.41
CA LEU A 406 -15.28 10.32 21.86
C LEU A 406 -15.67 11.27 20.73
N VAL A 407 -16.59 10.82 19.88
CA VAL A 407 -17.23 11.65 18.85
C VAL A 407 -18.70 11.78 19.21
N GLU A 408 -19.19 13.02 19.30
CA GLU A 408 -20.58 13.31 19.62
C GLU A 408 -21.20 14.28 18.61
N GLN A 409 -22.49 14.12 18.35
CA GLN A 409 -23.26 15.09 17.57
C GLN A 409 -23.85 16.14 18.51
N GLU A 410 -23.71 17.41 18.17
CA GLU A 410 -24.39 18.48 18.90
C GLU A 410 -25.91 18.34 18.83
N ALA A 411 -26.56 18.28 19.99
CA ALA A 411 -28.02 18.22 20.10
C ALA A 411 -28.67 19.55 19.70
N VAL A 412 -28.00 20.67 19.96
CA VAL A 412 -28.42 22.02 19.55
C VAL A 412 -27.28 22.76 18.88
N GLN A 413 -27.60 23.81 18.14
CA GLN A 413 -26.58 24.67 17.55
C GLN A 413 -25.83 25.49 18.62
N CYS A 414 -24.66 25.01 19.05
CA CYS A 414 -23.82 25.69 20.04
C CYS A 414 -22.96 26.80 19.41
N VAL A 415 -22.62 26.66 18.13
CA VAL A 415 -21.94 27.70 17.35
C VAL A 415 -22.98 28.44 16.49
N PRO A 416 -23.43 29.64 16.91
CA PRO A 416 -24.50 30.35 16.23
C PRO A 416 -24.06 30.88 14.85
N ARG A 417 -25.04 31.07 13.97
CA ARG A 417 -24.82 31.69 12.64
C ARG A 417 -24.30 33.12 12.77
N THR A 418 -24.80 33.86 13.75
CA THR A 418 -24.50 35.28 14.05
C THR A 418 -24.24 35.48 15.54
N GLY A 419 -23.37 36.42 15.90
CA GLY A 419 -23.03 36.71 17.30
C GLY A 419 -21.81 35.96 17.82
N THR A 420 -21.50 36.14 19.10
CA THR A 420 -20.33 35.56 19.78
C THR A 420 -20.67 34.23 20.45
N VAL A 421 -19.71 33.31 20.50
CA VAL A 421 -19.86 32.01 21.16
C VAL A 421 -19.56 32.13 22.66
N ASP A 422 -20.51 31.79 23.52
CA ASP A 422 -20.26 31.61 24.96
C ASP A 422 -19.90 30.16 25.27
N TRP A 423 -18.60 29.89 25.31
CA TRP A 423 -18.08 28.55 25.60
C TRP A 423 -18.33 28.06 27.02
N THR A 424 -18.59 28.96 27.97
CA THR A 424 -18.82 28.56 29.37
C THR A 424 -20.18 27.87 29.54
N GLY A 425 -21.17 28.23 28.71
CA GLY A 425 -22.50 27.63 28.71
C GLY A 425 -22.68 26.40 27.80
N ILE A 426 -21.85 26.24 26.76
CA ILE A 426 -22.05 25.20 25.71
C ILE A 426 -21.97 23.77 26.24
N HIS A 427 -21.14 23.50 27.25
CA HIS A 427 -20.98 22.14 27.80
C HIS A 427 -21.49 22.00 29.23
N SER A 428 -21.98 23.06 29.88
CA SER A 428 -22.51 22.99 31.25
C SER A 428 -24.00 22.63 31.34
N GLN A 429 -24.77 22.71 30.24
CA GLN A 429 -26.24 22.58 30.27
C GLN A 429 -26.82 21.44 29.41
N MET A 430 -26.08 20.88 28.46
CA MET A 430 -26.69 20.11 27.36
C MET A 430 -26.70 18.59 27.50
N TYR A 431 -25.90 18.01 28.41
CA TYR A 431 -25.72 16.56 28.48
C TYR A 431 -25.95 16.08 29.90
N GLY A 432 -27.09 15.42 30.12
CA GLY A 432 -27.63 14.98 31.42
C GLY A 432 -26.75 14.03 32.26
N HIS A 433 -25.47 13.88 31.93
CA HIS A 433 -24.45 13.23 32.75
C HIS A 433 -23.11 13.98 32.59
N ASN A 434 -22.71 14.79 33.58
CA ASN A 434 -21.35 15.19 33.94
C ASN A 434 -20.26 15.33 32.83
N LEU A 435 -20.59 15.82 31.63
CA LEU A 435 -19.60 16.16 30.62
C LEU A 435 -19.10 17.58 30.87
N TYR A 436 -18.11 17.70 31.76
CA TYR A 436 -17.35 18.93 31.91
C TYR A 436 -16.77 19.35 30.55
N ILE A 437 -16.59 20.66 30.31
CA ILE A 437 -15.85 21.29 29.18
C ILE A 437 -14.48 20.61 28.88
N LEU A 438 -14.02 19.77 29.81
CA LEU A 438 -12.73 19.10 29.88
C LEU A 438 -12.76 17.63 29.41
N SER A 439 -13.90 17.13 28.92
CA SER A 439 -13.98 15.77 28.40
C SER A 439 -13.30 15.66 27.02
N PRO A 440 -12.56 14.58 26.75
CA PRO A 440 -11.91 14.34 25.47
C PRO A 440 -12.92 14.05 24.34
N VAL A 441 -13.59 15.08 23.82
CA VAL A 441 -14.64 14.91 22.81
C VAL A 441 -14.35 15.74 21.55
N VAL A 442 -14.67 15.18 20.38
CA VAL A 442 -14.83 15.90 19.12
C VAL A 442 -16.32 16.05 18.86
N PHE A 443 -16.80 17.28 18.78
CA PHE A 443 -18.20 17.59 18.51
C PHE A 443 -18.40 17.83 17.02
N LEU A 444 -19.36 17.12 16.43
CA LEU A 444 -19.90 17.40 15.11
C LEU A 444 -20.98 18.48 15.25
N CYS A 445 -20.80 19.60 14.57
CA CYS A 445 -21.73 20.71 14.64
C CYS A 445 -23.12 20.33 14.12
N HIS A 446 -24.15 20.94 14.72
CA HIS A 446 -25.52 20.77 14.23
C HIS A 446 -25.66 21.26 12.77
N THR A 447 -26.50 20.57 11.99
CA THR A 447 -26.73 20.89 10.57
C THR A 447 -27.10 22.36 10.36
N GLY A 448 -26.44 23.02 9.41
CA GLY A 448 -26.73 24.40 9.04
C GLY A 448 -25.81 25.45 9.68
N ASN A 449 -24.72 25.05 10.35
CA ASN A 449 -23.62 25.94 10.68
C ASN A 449 -22.75 26.20 9.43
N PRO A 450 -22.70 27.43 8.87
CA PRO A 450 -21.99 27.68 7.62
C PRO A 450 -20.47 27.80 7.79
N ALA A 451 -19.96 27.85 9.03
CA ALA A 451 -18.58 28.25 9.32
C ALA A 451 -17.73 27.12 9.91
N ILE A 452 -18.31 26.18 10.64
CA ILE A 452 -17.59 25.13 11.38
C ILE A 452 -18.44 23.86 11.32
N ASP A 453 -17.79 22.74 10.96
CA ASP A 453 -18.42 21.43 10.85
C ASP A 453 -18.08 20.54 12.05
N SER A 454 -16.90 20.73 12.65
CA SER A 454 -16.54 20.10 13.91
C SER A 454 -15.66 20.99 14.78
N HIS A 455 -15.71 20.76 16.09
CA HIS A 455 -14.82 21.42 17.04
C HIS A 455 -14.42 20.52 18.18
N SER A 456 -13.29 20.87 18.82
CA SER A 456 -12.75 20.08 19.91
C SER A 456 -11.88 20.95 20.84
N SER A 457 -11.80 20.57 22.12
CA SER A 457 -10.94 21.22 23.12
C SER A 457 -9.79 20.29 23.49
N ARG A 458 -8.57 20.85 23.60
CA ARG A 458 -7.34 20.08 23.84
C ARG A 458 -6.55 20.70 24.97
N ARG A 459 -6.19 19.90 25.98
CA ARG A 459 -5.39 20.40 27.10
C ARG A 459 -3.94 20.69 26.66
N SER A 460 -3.40 21.80 27.12
CA SER A 460 -2.01 22.22 26.95
C SER A 460 -1.49 22.77 28.29
N GLY A 461 -0.93 21.88 29.12
CA GLY A 461 -0.51 22.24 30.48
C GLY A 461 -1.71 22.64 31.36
N SER A 462 -1.76 23.90 31.79
CA SER A 462 -2.85 24.43 32.63
C SER A 462 -3.98 25.10 31.84
N LYS A 463 -3.85 25.20 30.50
CA LYS A 463 -4.84 25.84 29.62
C LYS A 463 -5.32 24.89 28.53
N TYR A 464 -6.17 25.40 27.64
CA TYR A 464 -6.77 24.65 26.53
C TYR A 464 -6.47 25.31 25.18
N ILE A 465 -6.35 24.49 24.15
CA ILE A 465 -6.34 24.88 22.75
C ILE A 465 -7.68 24.45 22.15
N GLY A 466 -8.40 25.38 21.54
CA GLY A 466 -9.60 25.09 20.76
C GLY A 466 -9.21 24.76 19.32
N LEU A 467 -9.73 23.67 18.77
CA LEU A 467 -9.59 23.34 17.35
C LEU A 467 -10.95 23.45 16.68
N LEU A 468 -11.02 24.33 15.68
CA LEU A 468 -12.23 24.62 14.93
C LEU A 468 -12.04 24.23 13.49
N LYS A 469 -12.83 23.28 13.01
CA LYS A 469 -12.64 22.70 11.70
C LYS A 469 -13.79 23.03 10.76
N GLN A 470 -13.42 23.43 9.55
CA GLN A 470 -14.31 23.47 8.41
C GLN A 470 -13.82 22.51 7.33
N THR A 471 -14.72 21.68 6.86
CA THR A 471 -14.52 20.73 5.79
C THR A 471 -15.22 21.27 4.54
N LYS A 472 -14.45 21.65 3.51
CA LYS A 472 -14.97 22.12 2.23
C LYS A 472 -14.77 21.07 1.17
N HIS A 473 -15.85 20.41 0.78
CA HIS A 473 -15.84 19.43 -0.31
C HIS A 473 -16.66 19.90 -1.52
N SER A 474 -16.18 19.52 -2.69
CA SER A 474 -16.96 19.54 -3.93
C SER A 474 -16.74 18.24 -4.68
N ALA A 475 -17.76 17.78 -5.42
CA ALA A 475 -17.54 16.72 -6.41
C ALA A 475 -16.41 17.17 -7.37
N PRO A 476 -15.49 16.28 -7.79
CA PRO A 476 -14.24 16.61 -8.50
C PRO A 476 -14.36 17.43 -9.79
N LYS A 477 -15.58 17.73 -10.25
CA LYS A 477 -15.86 18.41 -11.51
C LYS A 477 -16.77 19.63 -11.38
N THR A 478 -17.27 19.98 -10.19
CA THR A 478 -18.40 20.93 -10.06
C THR A 478 -18.10 22.26 -9.39
N LYS A 479 -16.93 22.49 -8.77
CA LYS A 479 -16.53 23.82 -8.25
C LYS A 479 -15.04 24.12 -8.42
N GLY A 480 -14.74 25.41 -8.61
CA GLY A 480 -13.41 25.95 -8.95
C GLY A 480 -12.40 26.02 -7.79
N LYS A 481 -11.23 26.61 -8.07
CA LYS A 481 -10.12 26.82 -7.13
C LYS A 481 -10.53 27.59 -5.86
N ILE A 482 -9.82 27.37 -4.76
CA ILE A 482 -9.92 28.18 -3.54
C ILE A 482 -8.89 29.32 -3.62
N PHE A 483 -9.35 30.54 -3.32
CA PHE A 483 -8.51 31.74 -3.26
C PHE A 483 -8.24 32.14 -1.80
N SER A 484 -7.09 32.79 -1.58
CA SER A 484 -6.68 33.30 -0.27
C SER A 484 -7.72 34.23 0.35
N SER A 485 -8.36 35.09 -0.44
CA SER A 485 -9.42 36.00 0.03
C SER A 485 -10.64 35.27 0.60
N GLU A 486 -11.01 34.12 0.03
CA GLU A 486 -12.10 33.29 0.56
C GLU A 486 -11.72 32.70 1.93
N VAL A 487 -10.48 32.22 2.06
CA VAL A 487 -9.95 31.63 3.30
C VAL A 487 -9.81 32.69 4.40
N ILE A 488 -9.23 33.85 4.08
CA ILE A 488 -9.05 34.96 5.02
C ILE A 488 -10.40 35.47 5.53
N ARG A 489 -11.39 35.63 4.64
CA ARG A 489 -12.74 36.05 5.05
C ARG A 489 -13.38 35.03 5.98
N TRP A 490 -13.26 33.74 5.68
CA TRP A 490 -13.75 32.69 6.58
C TRP A 490 -13.05 32.75 7.95
N TYR A 491 -11.73 32.84 7.95
CA TYR A 491 -10.92 32.92 9.16
C TYR A 491 -11.30 34.11 10.04
N ASN A 492 -11.43 35.30 9.46
CA ASN A 492 -11.82 36.52 10.20
C ASN A 492 -13.23 36.39 10.78
N ASN A 493 -14.18 35.91 9.99
CA ASN A 493 -15.55 35.67 10.46
C ASN A 493 -15.58 34.66 11.60
N ALA A 494 -14.74 33.62 11.56
CA ALA A 494 -14.65 32.65 12.63
C ALA A 494 -13.99 33.30 13.86
N MET A 495 -12.83 33.93 13.73
CA MET A 495 -12.16 34.67 14.81
C MET A 495 -13.09 35.63 15.55
N GLU A 496 -13.88 36.44 14.84
CA GLU A 496 -14.84 37.36 15.46
C GLU A 496 -15.84 36.65 16.39
N LYS A 497 -16.28 35.44 16.04
CA LYS A 497 -17.19 34.64 16.87
C LYS A 497 -16.53 34.11 18.13
N PHE A 498 -15.22 33.84 18.06
CA PHE A 498 -14.46 33.14 19.10
C PHE A 498 -13.53 34.06 19.92
N ASN A 499 -13.40 35.33 19.56
CA ASN A 499 -12.51 36.30 20.21
C ASN A 499 -12.74 36.48 21.72
N ASN A 500 -13.93 36.17 22.24
CA ASN A 500 -14.28 36.32 23.65
C ASN A 500 -14.14 35.02 24.47
N ALA A 501 -13.69 33.92 23.88
CA ALA A 501 -13.56 32.62 24.54
C ALA A 501 -12.35 32.57 25.49
N ARG A 502 -12.50 33.09 26.71
CA ARG A 502 -11.42 33.23 27.72
C ARG A 502 -10.82 31.90 28.23
N ILE A 503 -11.47 30.77 27.92
CA ILE A 503 -11.02 29.44 28.37
C ILE A 503 -9.84 28.90 27.54
N PHE A 504 -9.61 29.43 26.33
CA PHE A 504 -8.56 28.96 25.45
C PHE A 504 -7.33 29.86 25.52
N GLU A 505 -6.16 29.23 25.59
CA GLU A 505 -4.88 29.89 25.35
C GLU A 505 -4.72 30.30 23.89
N SER A 506 -5.21 29.45 22.99
CA SER A 506 -5.12 29.63 21.55
C SER A 506 -6.22 28.88 20.84
N ILE A 507 -6.59 29.36 19.66
CA ILE A 507 -7.61 28.74 18.80
C ILE A 507 -6.98 28.48 17.44
N GLY A 508 -6.95 27.20 17.05
CA GLY A 508 -6.52 26.72 15.75
C GLY A 508 -7.70 26.56 14.80
N PHE A 509 -7.52 27.01 13.55
CA PHE A 509 -8.55 26.91 12.51
C PHE A 509 -8.09 25.92 11.45
N ILE A 510 -8.82 24.83 11.28
CA ILE A 510 -8.49 23.76 10.35
C ILE A 510 -9.40 23.90 9.12
N LEU A 511 -8.80 24.22 7.98
CA LEU A 511 -9.47 24.11 6.68
C LEU A 511 -9.08 22.78 6.04
N PHE A 512 -10.03 21.86 5.97
CA PHE A 512 -9.88 20.59 5.26
C PHE A 512 -10.62 20.68 3.93
N THR A 513 -9.94 20.44 2.80
CA THR A 513 -10.59 20.56 1.49
C THR A 513 -10.02 19.65 0.42
N ASN A 514 -10.87 19.19 -0.49
CA ASN A 514 -10.46 18.48 -1.70
C ASN A 514 -10.34 19.40 -2.93
N ARG A 515 -10.61 20.71 -2.78
CA ARG A 515 -10.49 21.70 -3.85
C ARG A 515 -9.03 22.14 -4.02
N ASP A 516 -8.67 22.52 -5.24
CA ASP A 516 -7.33 23.02 -5.55
C ASP A 516 -7.09 24.39 -4.90
N ILE A 517 -5.99 24.51 -4.16
CA ILE A 517 -5.44 25.78 -3.68
C ILE A 517 -4.00 25.88 -4.17
N SER A 518 -3.68 26.91 -4.96
CA SER A 518 -2.31 27.07 -5.46
C SER A 518 -1.35 27.39 -4.32
N LYS A 519 -0.07 27.04 -4.48
CA LYS A 519 0.99 27.37 -3.52
C LYS A 519 0.99 28.86 -3.13
N ILE A 520 0.87 29.75 -4.11
CA ILE A 520 0.84 31.21 -3.90
C ILE A 520 -0.35 31.63 -3.04
N GLU A 521 -1.55 31.14 -3.35
CA GLU A 521 -2.76 31.48 -2.59
C GLU A 521 -2.71 30.91 -1.17
N ARG A 522 -2.15 29.71 -1.01
CA ARG A 522 -1.94 29.09 0.29
C ARG A 522 -0.96 29.90 1.16
N GLU A 523 0.16 30.33 0.60
CA GLU A 523 1.16 31.16 1.31
C GLU A 523 0.58 32.51 1.73
N LYS A 524 -0.19 33.18 0.85
CA LYS A 524 -0.92 34.42 1.20
C LYS A 524 -1.89 34.21 2.36
N ALA A 525 -2.66 33.12 2.35
CA ALA A 525 -3.61 32.81 3.42
C ALA A 525 -2.90 32.56 4.76
N LEU A 526 -1.82 31.75 4.76
CA LEU A 526 -1.05 31.46 5.98
C LEU A 526 -0.34 32.69 6.55
N ALA A 527 0.10 33.62 5.69
CA ALA A 527 0.69 34.88 6.11
C ALA A 527 -0.34 35.81 6.80
N ALA A 528 -1.58 35.82 6.33
CA ALA A 528 -2.65 36.65 6.88
C ALA A 528 -3.36 36.00 8.09
N CYS A 529 -3.33 34.66 8.19
CA CYS A 529 -4.06 33.90 9.20
C CYS A 529 -3.07 33.11 10.09
N PRO A 530 -2.60 33.68 11.22
CA PRO A 530 -1.48 33.12 11.98
C PRO A 530 -1.75 31.72 12.54
N ASN A 531 -3.00 31.42 12.91
CA ASN A 531 -3.42 30.15 13.54
C ASN A 531 -4.10 29.17 12.57
N LEU A 532 -3.90 29.35 11.27
CA LEU A 532 -4.52 28.54 10.23
C LEU A 532 -3.72 27.26 9.96
N ILE A 533 -4.46 26.16 9.83
CA ILE A 533 -3.97 24.84 9.43
C ILE A 533 -4.74 24.45 8.16
N ILE A 534 -4.04 24.12 7.08
CA ILE A 534 -4.65 23.76 5.79
C ILE A 534 -4.28 22.32 5.43
N ILE A 535 -5.31 21.51 5.24
CA ILE A 535 -5.24 20.19 4.62
C ILE A 535 -5.98 20.30 3.30
N CYS A 536 -5.27 20.14 2.19
CA CYS A 536 -5.80 20.35 0.85
C CYS A 536 -5.46 19.19 -0.07
N ARG A 537 -5.97 19.21 -1.30
CA ARG A 537 -5.74 18.13 -2.29
C ARG A 537 -4.27 17.71 -2.42
N ASP A 538 -3.34 18.67 -2.43
CA ASP A 538 -1.89 18.43 -2.56
C ASP A 538 -1.28 17.52 -1.48
N ASN A 539 -1.82 17.52 -0.25
CA ASN A 539 -1.27 16.76 0.88
C ASN A 539 -2.26 15.75 1.46
N LEU A 540 -3.47 15.68 0.90
CA LEU A 540 -4.55 14.85 1.39
C LEU A 540 -4.17 13.38 1.47
N GLU A 541 -3.47 12.86 0.46
CA GLU A 541 -3.02 11.46 0.41
C GLU A 541 -1.96 11.12 1.46
N ASN A 542 -1.28 12.15 1.98
CA ASN A 542 -0.34 12.01 3.09
C ASN A 542 -1.01 12.18 4.46
N TYR A 543 -2.19 12.82 4.51
CA TYR A 543 -2.95 13.07 5.74
C TYR A 543 -3.89 11.92 6.10
N MET A 544 -4.53 11.30 5.10
CA MET A 544 -5.50 10.22 5.27
C MET A 544 -5.10 9.02 4.42
N SER A 545 -5.30 7.82 4.95
CA SER A 545 -4.98 6.58 4.23
C SER A 545 -5.65 6.52 2.85
N HIS A 546 -4.93 6.00 1.85
CA HIS A 546 -5.48 5.65 0.54
C HIS A 546 -6.71 4.74 0.64
N THR A 547 -6.85 3.99 1.73
CA THR A 547 -8.03 3.18 2.07
C THR A 547 -9.35 3.99 1.98
N PHE A 548 -9.33 5.30 2.25
CA PHE A 548 -10.53 6.15 2.21
C PHE A 548 -10.58 7.11 1.01
N LEU A 549 -9.46 7.35 0.32
CA LEU A 549 -9.37 8.32 -0.78
C LEU A 549 -10.21 7.96 -2.00
N TYR A 550 -10.67 6.72 -2.15
CA TYR A 550 -11.51 6.30 -3.28
C TYR A 550 -12.98 6.10 -2.90
N ARG A 551 -13.34 6.36 -1.64
CA ARG A 551 -14.71 6.20 -1.12
C ARG A 551 -15.54 7.49 -1.10
N GLY A 552 -14.90 8.65 -1.23
CA GLY A 552 -15.56 9.95 -1.14
C GLY A 552 -15.02 11.02 -2.08
N PHE A 553 -14.20 10.66 -3.08
CA PHE A 553 -13.56 11.60 -4.00
C PHE A 553 -14.06 11.40 -5.41
#